data_AF-A0A428TKV0-F1
#
_entry.id   AF-A0A428TKV0-F1
#
_cell.length_a   1.000
_cell.length_b   1.000
_cell.length_c   1.000
_cell.angle_alpha   90.00
_cell.angle_beta   90.00
_cell.angle_gamma   90.00
#
_symmetry.space_group_name_H-M   'P 1'
#
loop_
_entity.id
_entity.type
_entity.pdbx_description
1 polymer ?
#
loop_
_entity_poly.entity_id
_entity_poly.type
_entity_poly.pdbx_seq_one_letter_code
_entity_poly.pdbx_strand_id
1 'polypeptide(L)'
;MADDPRGIDHTDSIDSNDGPKQPDKKKSRRPANTAFRQQRLKAWQPILTPKTVLPLFFTIGIIFAPIGGLLLYASAQVQELRLDYTDCTEDAPNLSRDGGGYRSMPSDNVQTAFKSSNRSVNAMWARETNISVTLDNGVKVNETNRCHLKFTLPEGMGPPVLFYYHLTNFLSEPSSLRALFRQRPAQGKGPLVQRHQER
;
A
#
# COMPACT_ATOMS: atom_id res chain seq x y z
N MET A 1 44.78 -46.11 44.04
CA MET A 1 43.98 -45.07 44.70
C MET A 1 43.03 -44.52 43.64
N ALA A 2 41.73 -44.82 43.70
CA ALA A 2 40.64 -43.93 44.18
C ALA A 2 40.56 -42.64 43.33
N ASP A 3 39.48 -42.28 42.64
CA ASP A 3 38.05 -42.31 43.00
C ASP A 3 37.09 -42.51 41.81
N ASP A 4 35.89 -42.97 42.15
CA ASP A 4 34.68 -43.13 41.33
C ASP A 4 33.66 -41.99 41.72
N PRO A 5 32.34 -42.05 41.44
CA PRO A 5 31.58 -41.40 40.38
C PRO A 5 30.67 -40.23 40.85
N ARG A 6 29.91 -39.64 39.91
CA ARG A 6 28.56 -39.01 40.06
C ARG A 6 28.14 -38.51 38.66
N GLY A 7 27.12 -39.00 37.96
CA GLY A 7 25.82 -39.50 38.38
C GLY A 7 24.76 -38.51 37.90
N ILE A 8 24.04 -38.84 36.83
CA ILE A 8 22.62 -38.46 36.69
C ILE A 8 21.90 -39.68 36.12
N ASP A 9 20.81 -39.94 36.79
CA ASP A 9 20.16 -41.22 36.92
C ASP A 9 18.76 -41.18 36.29
N HIS A 10 18.29 -42.37 35.92
CA HIS A 10 16.91 -42.85 36.07
C HIS A 10 15.74 -42.11 35.37
N THR A 11 15.00 -42.75 34.45
CA THR A 11 13.82 -43.65 34.63
C THR A 11 12.67 -43.04 33.80
N ASP A 12 11.61 -43.69 33.33
CA ASP A 12 11.21 -45.09 33.17
C ASP A 12 9.96 -45.08 32.25
N SER A 13 9.62 -46.26 31.74
CA SER A 13 8.25 -46.71 31.40
C SER A 13 7.53 -46.09 30.20
N ILE A 14 7.43 -46.89 29.14
CA ILE A 14 6.12 -47.20 28.58
C ILE A 14 6.05 -48.68 28.24
N ASP A 15 5.20 -49.35 29.00
CA ASP A 15 4.80 -50.76 28.96
C ASP A 15 4.11 -51.09 27.63
N SER A 16 4.50 -52.18 26.97
CA SER A 16 3.69 -52.88 25.95
C SER A 16 4.31 -54.25 25.66
N ASN A 17 3.96 -55.21 26.51
CA ASN A 17 3.61 -56.60 26.22
C ASN A 17 4.19 -57.22 24.92
N ASP A 18 5.12 -58.19 25.03
CA ASP A 18 5.11 -59.32 24.11
C ASP A 18 5.80 -60.58 24.68
N GLY A 19 5.30 -61.73 24.24
CA GLY A 19 5.77 -63.08 24.52
C GLY A 19 7.16 -63.42 23.94
N PRO A 20 7.48 -64.71 23.77
CA PRO A 20 8.84 -65.22 23.99
C PRO A 20 9.85 -64.86 22.89
N LYS A 21 11.02 -64.37 23.35
CA LYS A 21 12.39 -64.39 22.82
C LYS A 21 12.57 -64.50 21.28
N GLN A 22 13.17 -63.46 20.70
CA GLN A 22 13.95 -63.56 19.45
C GLN A 22 15.38 -63.02 19.62
N PRO A 23 16.37 -63.60 18.91
CA PRO A 23 17.79 -63.47 19.22
C PRO A 23 18.39 -62.12 18.80
N ASP A 24 19.49 -61.77 19.48
CA ASP A 24 20.24 -60.52 19.40
C ASP A 24 20.40 -59.93 17.99
N LYS A 25 19.81 -58.74 17.77
CA LYS A 25 20.03 -57.96 16.54
C LYS A 25 21.37 -57.24 16.61
N LYS A 26 22.37 -57.76 15.88
CA LYS A 26 23.63 -57.07 15.58
C LYS A 26 23.34 -55.63 15.09
N LYS A 27 23.91 -54.62 15.75
CA LYS A 27 23.76 -53.19 15.40
C LYS A 27 24.41 -52.91 14.04
N SER A 28 23.64 -53.08 12.98
CA SER A 28 24.06 -52.81 11.60
C SER A 28 24.18 -51.30 11.37
N ARG A 29 25.34 -50.86 10.84
CA ARG A 29 25.59 -49.46 10.42
C ARG A 29 24.92 -49.10 9.08
N ARG A 30 24.10 -50.00 8.53
CA ARG A 30 23.40 -49.75 7.27
C ARG A 30 22.24 -48.78 7.53
N PRO A 31 22.15 -47.66 6.79
CA PRO A 31 21.04 -46.71 6.96
C PRO A 31 19.71 -47.42 6.68
N ALA A 32 18.68 -47.07 7.46
CA ALA A 32 17.36 -47.68 7.35
C ALA A 32 16.80 -47.51 5.93
N ASN A 33 16.30 -48.61 5.36
CA ASN A 33 15.75 -48.68 4.01
C ASN A 33 14.32 -48.10 4.00
N THR A 34 14.20 -46.81 4.28
CA THR A 34 12.92 -46.09 4.22
C THR A 34 12.92 -45.15 3.01
N ALA A 35 11.77 -45.05 2.33
CA ALA A 35 11.62 -44.31 1.08
C ALA A 35 12.01 -42.81 1.20
N PHE A 36 11.86 -42.24 2.40
CA PHE A 36 12.24 -40.86 2.72
C PHE A 36 13.75 -40.64 2.77
N ARG A 37 14.51 -41.51 3.45
CA ARG A 37 15.98 -41.43 3.56
C ARG A 37 16.68 -41.71 2.22
N GLN A 38 16.04 -42.44 1.31
CA GLN A 38 16.56 -42.76 -0.02
C GLN A 38 16.13 -41.77 -1.12
N GLN A 39 15.41 -40.69 -0.78
CA GLN A 39 14.88 -39.72 -1.75
C GLN A 39 14.00 -40.35 -2.85
N ARG A 40 13.29 -41.45 -2.53
CA ARG A 40 12.37 -42.15 -3.44
C ARG A 40 10.91 -41.86 -3.11
N LEU A 41 10.65 -40.65 -2.63
CA LEU A 41 9.28 -40.18 -2.45
C LEU A 41 8.63 -40.04 -3.83
N LYS A 42 7.34 -40.40 -3.92
CA LYS A 42 6.58 -40.26 -5.17
C LYS A 42 6.37 -38.78 -5.44
N ALA A 43 7.34 -38.16 -6.11
CA ALA A 43 7.20 -36.81 -6.62
C ALA A 43 6.36 -36.86 -7.89
N TRP A 44 5.37 -35.99 -7.99
CA TRP A 44 4.70 -35.75 -9.25
C TRP A 44 5.58 -34.80 -10.06
N GLN A 45 6.07 -35.27 -11.20
CA GLN A 45 6.84 -34.44 -12.12
C GLN A 45 5.86 -33.91 -13.18
N PRO A 46 5.39 -32.65 -13.07
CA PRO A 46 4.53 -32.07 -14.10
C PRO A 46 5.33 -31.97 -15.39
N ILE A 47 5.07 -32.88 -16.33
CA ILE A 47 5.59 -32.76 -17.68
C ILE A 47 4.63 -31.83 -18.42
N LEU A 48 5.05 -30.58 -18.65
CA LEU A 48 4.29 -29.59 -19.41
C LEU A 48 4.29 -30.00 -20.90
N THR A 49 3.41 -30.93 -21.25
CA THR A 49 3.19 -31.33 -22.64
C THR A 49 2.14 -30.41 -23.30
N PRO A 50 2.26 -30.11 -24.61
CA PRO A 50 1.29 -29.27 -25.32
C PRO A 50 -0.16 -29.77 -25.21
N LYS A 51 -0.33 -31.09 -25.05
CA LYS A 51 -1.65 -31.74 -24.91
C LYS A 51 -2.36 -31.42 -23.60
N THR A 52 -1.63 -31.09 -22.53
CA THR A 52 -2.21 -30.72 -21.22
C THR A 52 -2.20 -29.21 -21.00
N VAL A 53 -1.18 -28.53 -21.53
CA VAL A 53 -0.99 -27.08 -21.37
C VAL A 53 -2.01 -26.28 -22.19
N LEU A 54 -2.36 -26.74 -23.40
CA LEU A 54 -3.32 -26.06 -24.27
C LEU A 54 -4.74 -25.97 -23.65
N PRO A 55 -5.39 -27.06 -23.21
CA PRO A 55 -6.71 -26.96 -22.57
C PRO A 55 -6.70 -26.21 -21.24
N LEU A 56 -5.59 -26.28 -20.49
CA LEU A 56 -5.42 -25.51 -19.27
C LEU A 56 -5.47 -24.00 -19.53
N PHE A 57 -4.75 -23.52 -20.54
CA PHE A 57 -4.78 -22.11 -20.92
C PHE A 57 -6.16 -21.66 -21.42
N PHE A 58 -6.86 -22.50 -22.19
CA PHE A 58 -8.23 -22.19 -22.60
C PHE A 58 -9.19 -22.08 -21.42
N THR A 59 -9.07 -22.97 -20.44
CA THR A 59 -9.91 -22.95 -19.23
C THR A 59 -9.67 -21.67 -18.42
N ILE A 60 -8.40 -21.31 -18.20
CA ILE A 60 -8.04 -20.07 -17.51
C ILE A 60 -8.52 -18.85 -18.29
N GLY A 61 -8.35 -18.86 -19.62
CA GLY A 61 -8.81 -17.78 -20.51
C GLY A 61 -10.32 -17.57 -20.45
N ILE A 62 -11.12 -18.63 -20.49
CA ILE A 62 -12.59 -18.55 -20.41
C ILE A 62 -13.05 -18.00 -19.06
N ILE A 63 -12.31 -18.26 -17.98
CA ILE A 63 -12.63 -17.71 -16.64
C ILE A 63 -12.15 -16.25 -16.53
N PHE A 64 -10.96 -15.93 -17.02
CA PHE A 64 -10.38 -14.59 -16.91
C PHE A 64 -10.96 -13.59 -17.91
N ALA A 65 -11.46 -14.03 -19.06
CA ALA A 65 -12.09 -13.14 -20.04
C ALA A 65 -13.32 -12.39 -19.47
N PRO A 66 -14.33 -13.04 -18.87
CA PRO A 66 -15.48 -12.35 -18.29
C PRO A 66 -15.09 -11.51 -17.07
N ILE A 67 -14.16 -11.99 -16.23
CA ILE A 67 -13.66 -11.23 -15.08
C ILE A 67 -12.93 -9.96 -15.55
N GLY A 68 -12.03 -10.08 -16.53
CA GLY A 68 -11.32 -8.97 -17.13
C GLY A 68 -12.27 -7.97 -17.81
N GLY A 69 -13.28 -8.46 -18.53
CA GLY A 69 -14.32 -7.61 -19.10
C GLY A 69 -15.12 -6.86 -18.03
N LEU A 70 -15.51 -7.52 -16.94
CA LEU A 70 -16.20 -6.89 -15.82
C LEU A 70 -15.34 -5.84 -15.13
N LEU A 71 -14.05 -6.13 -14.90
CA LEU A 71 -13.10 -5.20 -14.31
C LEU A 71 -12.86 -3.98 -15.20
N LEU A 72 -12.69 -4.18 -16.51
CA LEU A 72 -12.54 -3.08 -17.47
C LEU A 72 -13.80 -2.22 -17.54
N TYR A 73 -14.97 -2.85 -17.53
CA TYR A 73 -16.23 -2.12 -17.45
C TYR A 73 -16.30 -1.29 -16.17
N ALA A 74 -16.00 -1.89 -15.01
CA ALA A 74 -16.01 -1.18 -13.74
C ALA A 74 -15.01 -0.01 -13.71
N SER A 75 -13.79 -0.18 -14.25
CA SER A 75 -12.81 0.90 -14.34
C SER A 75 -13.25 2.04 -15.25
N ALA A 76 -13.95 1.73 -16.35
CA ALA A 76 -14.47 2.75 -17.26
C ALA A 76 -15.66 3.54 -16.69
N GLN A 77 -16.28 3.06 -15.60
CA GLN A 77 -17.38 3.78 -14.93
C GLN A 77 -16.89 4.85 -13.95
N VAL A 78 -15.61 4.83 -13.56
CA VAL A 78 -15.05 5.82 -12.63
C VAL A 78 -14.94 7.17 -13.33
N GLN A 79 -15.44 8.21 -12.66
CA GLN A 79 -15.32 9.59 -13.11
C GLN A 79 -14.22 10.29 -12.32
N GLU A 80 -13.23 10.88 -13.00
CA GLU A 80 -12.14 11.60 -12.36
C GLU A 80 -11.87 12.95 -13.03
N LEU A 81 -11.56 13.96 -12.20
CA LEU A 81 -11.06 15.26 -12.62
C LEU A 81 -9.79 15.55 -11.83
N ARG A 82 -8.68 15.68 -12.55
CA ARG A 82 -7.37 16.01 -11.99
C ARG A 82 -6.91 17.34 -12.55
N LEU A 83 -6.59 18.26 -11.64
CA LEU A 83 -6.10 19.59 -11.94
C LEU A 83 -4.70 19.73 -11.35
N ASP A 84 -3.70 19.91 -12.20
CA ASP A 84 -2.34 20.20 -11.77
C ASP A 84 -2.17 21.70 -11.52
N TYR A 85 -1.97 22.06 -10.25
CA TYR A 85 -1.84 23.43 -9.78
C TYR A 85 -0.40 23.76 -9.33
N THR A 86 0.58 22.94 -9.70
CA THR A 86 2.00 23.11 -9.31
C THR A 86 2.51 24.50 -9.65
N ASP A 87 2.30 24.95 -10.89
CA ASP A 87 2.84 26.22 -11.41
C ASP A 87 1.87 27.41 -11.22
N CYS A 88 0.83 27.25 -10.41
CA CYS A 88 -0.18 28.29 -10.22
C CYS A 88 0.41 29.61 -9.69
N THR A 89 1.47 29.54 -8.89
CA THR A 89 2.12 30.75 -8.37
C THR A 89 2.81 31.55 -9.47
N GLU A 90 3.24 30.94 -10.57
CA GLU A 90 4.03 31.58 -11.63
C GLU A 90 3.18 31.93 -12.86
N ASP A 91 2.30 31.02 -13.27
CA ASP A 91 1.55 31.12 -14.54
C ASP A 91 0.14 31.69 -14.40
N ALA A 92 -0.48 31.59 -13.22
CA ALA A 92 -1.85 32.05 -13.04
C ALA A 92 -1.92 33.59 -12.95
N PRO A 93 -2.98 34.21 -13.49
CA PRO A 93 -3.20 35.64 -13.34
C PRO A 93 -3.56 36.03 -11.90
N ASN A 94 -3.27 37.27 -11.52
CA ASN A 94 -3.71 37.78 -10.21
C ASN A 94 -5.23 37.91 -10.16
N LEU A 95 -5.83 37.45 -9.06
CA LEU A 95 -7.25 37.61 -8.78
C LEU A 95 -7.58 39.11 -8.71
N SER A 96 -8.59 39.52 -9.47
CA SER A 96 -9.07 40.90 -9.44
C SER A 96 -9.82 41.18 -8.14
N ARG A 97 -9.76 42.41 -7.63
CA ARG A 97 -10.46 42.79 -6.39
C ARG A 97 -11.97 42.55 -6.43
N ASP A 98 -12.56 42.52 -7.61
CA ASP A 98 -13.99 42.23 -7.84
C ASP A 98 -14.33 40.72 -7.86
N GLY A 99 -13.38 39.85 -7.47
CA GLY A 99 -13.55 38.39 -7.53
C GLY A 99 -13.45 37.81 -8.95
N GLY A 100 -12.97 38.61 -9.91
CA GLY A 100 -12.70 38.22 -11.29
C GLY A 100 -11.23 37.86 -11.55
N GLY A 101 -10.81 37.86 -12.82
CA GLY A 101 -9.41 37.62 -13.21
C GLY A 101 -9.04 36.16 -13.46
N TYR A 102 -10.02 35.25 -13.49
CA TYR A 102 -9.78 33.85 -13.85
C TYR A 102 -9.38 33.72 -15.32
N ARG A 103 -8.34 32.93 -15.58
CA ARG A 103 -7.94 32.51 -16.94
C ARG A 103 -8.13 31.01 -17.09
N SER A 104 -8.34 30.54 -18.32
CA SER A 104 -8.34 29.10 -18.63
C SER A 104 -7.00 28.47 -18.25
N MET A 105 -7.07 27.33 -17.57
CA MET A 105 -5.90 26.51 -17.26
C MET A 105 -5.36 25.85 -18.54
N PRO A 106 -4.04 25.66 -18.70
CA PRO A 106 -3.49 24.92 -19.83
C PRO A 106 -4.06 23.50 -19.91
N SER A 107 -4.26 22.99 -21.13
CA SER A 107 -4.82 21.64 -21.35
C SER A 107 -3.98 20.54 -20.71
N ASP A 108 -2.66 20.72 -20.65
CA ASP A 108 -1.74 19.70 -20.15
C ASP A 108 -1.89 19.48 -18.63
N ASN A 109 -2.39 20.50 -17.92
CA ASN A 109 -2.62 20.45 -16.48
C ASN A 109 -4.02 19.93 -16.13
N VAL A 110 -4.92 19.79 -17.12
CA VAL A 110 -6.31 19.33 -16.92
C VAL A 110 -6.45 17.92 -17.46
N GLN A 111 -6.53 16.95 -16.55
CA GLN A 111 -6.78 15.56 -16.90
C GLN A 111 -8.18 15.15 -16.46
N THR A 112 -8.92 14.52 -17.37
CA THR A 112 -10.32 14.16 -17.14
C THR A 112 -10.58 12.75 -17.62
N ALA A 113 -11.27 11.95 -16.82
CA ALA A 113 -11.92 10.73 -17.28
C ALA A 113 -13.41 10.82 -16.95
N PHE A 114 -14.22 11.21 -17.94
CA PHE A 114 -15.68 11.18 -17.83
C PHE A 114 -16.24 10.20 -18.86
N LYS A 115 -17.39 9.59 -18.54
CA LYS A 115 -18.08 8.63 -19.42
C LYS A 115 -18.48 9.25 -20.76
N SER A 116 -18.74 10.56 -20.77
CA SER A 116 -19.11 11.31 -21.96
C SER A 116 -17.89 11.93 -22.65
N SER A 117 -17.51 11.37 -23.80
CA SER A 117 -16.42 11.85 -24.66
C SER A 117 -16.64 13.22 -25.32
N ASN A 118 -17.85 13.78 -25.22
CA ASN A 118 -18.24 15.00 -25.95
C ASN A 118 -18.41 16.24 -25.06
N ARG A 119 -17.93 16.22 -23.81
CA ARG A 119 -18.04 17.36 -22.90
C ARG A 119 -16.66 17.75 -22.38
N SER A 120 -16.23 18.97 -22.70
CA SER A 120 -14.99 19.54 -22.19
C SER A 120 -15.21 20.12 -20.79
N VAL A 121 -14.25 19.89 -19.90
CA VAL A 121 -14.18 20.56 -18.61
C VAL A 121 -13.56 21.93 -18.82
N ASN A 122 -14.28 22.99 -18.48
CA ASN A 122 -13.68 24.31 -18.38
C ASN A 122 -13.10 24.46 -16.97
N ALA A 123 -11.78 24.39 -16.87
CA ALA A 123 -11.02 24.69 -15.66
C ALA A 123 -10.34 26.05 -15.81
N MET A 124 -10.50 26.88 -14.79
CA MET A 124 -9.93 28.21 -14.69
C MET A 124 -9.18 28.35 -13.38
N TRP A 125 -8.18 29.24 -13.38
CA TRP A 125 -7.36 29.51 -12.22
C TRP A 125 -7.02 30.99 -12.08
N ALA A 126 -6.73 31.39 -10.84
CA ALA A 126 -6.21 32.70 -10.47
C ALA A 126 -5.37 32.57 -9.19
N ARG A 127 -4.42 33.48 -8.99
CA ARG A 127 -3.57 33.53 -7.79
C ARG A 127 -3.80 34.80 -6.99
N GLU A 128 -3.57 34.73 -5.70
CA GLU A 128 -3.52 35.85 -4.77
C GLU A 128 -2.17 35.78 -4.05
N THR A 129 -1.34 36.82 -4.15
CA THR A 129 0.02 36.82 -3.60
C THR A 129 0.13 37.70 -2.36
N ASN A 130 1.05 37.36 -1.46
CA ASN A 130 1.37 38.16 -0.27
C ASN A 130 0.16 38.39 0.67
N ILE A 131 -0.69 37.38 0.83
CA ILE A 131 -1.86 37.48 1.71
C ILE A 131 -1.56 36.94 3.11
N SER A 132 -2.26 37.50 4.10
CA SER A 132 -2.30 36.98 5.46
C SER A 132 -3.53 36.09 5.64
N VAL A 133 -3.30 34.81 5.91
CA VAL A 133 -4.37 33.82 6.12
C VAL A 133 -4.37 33.37 7.57
N THR A 134 -5.55 33.30 8.16
CA THR A 134 -5.73 32.64 9.47
C THR A 134 -6.22 31.22 9.21
N LEU A 135 -5.45 30.23 9.64
CA LEU A 135 -5.83 28.82 9.52
C LEU A 135 -6.85 28.47 10.63
N ASP A 136 -7.55 27.35 10.48
CA ASP A 136 -8.57 26.89 11.44
C ASP A 136 -8.02 26.66 12.85
N ASN A 137 -6.71 26.44 12.97
CA ASN A 137 -6.00 26.30 14.25
C ASN A 137 -5.65 27.65 14.90
N GLY A 138 -6.12 28.78 14.36
CA GLY A 138 -5.87 30.13 14.85
C GLY A 138 -4.49 30.71 14.53
N VAL A 139 -3.66 29.97 13.78
CA VAL A 139 -2.33 30.42 13.37
C VAL A 139 -2.46 31.40 12.19
N LYS A 140 -1.85 32.58 12.33
CA LYS A 140 -1.75 33.57 11.26
C LYS A 140 -0.47 33.31 10.47
N VAL A 141 -0.63 33.05 9.18
CA VAL A 141 0.49 32.92 8.24
C VAL A 141 0.49 34.18 7.39
N ASN A 142 1.60 34.92 7.47
CA ASN A 142 1.81 36.13 6.70
C ASN A 142 2.48 35.79 5.36
N GLU A 143 2.28 36.63 4.34
CA GLU A 143 3.00 36.55 3.06
C GLU A 143 2.82 35.21 2.32
N THR A 144 1.63 34.60 2.39
CA THR A 144 1.33 33.36 1.68
C THR A 144 0.71 33.64 0.32
N ASN A 145 0.95 32.74 -0.63
CA ASN A 145 0.27 32.73 -1.92
C ASN A 145 -0.91 31.75 -1.87
N ARG A 146 -2.07 32.14 -2.42
CA ARG A 146 -3.27 31.32 -2.51
C ARG A 146 -3.67 31.15 -3.96
N CYS A 147 -4.03 29.91 -4.32
CA CYS A 147 -4.52 29.57 -5.64
C CYS A 147 -6.02 29.28 -5.61
N HIS A 148 -6.75 29.92 -6.51
CA HIS A 148 -8.18 29.74 -6.70
C HIS A 148 -8.40 28.88 -7.94
N LEU A 149 -9.04 27.72 -7.77
CA LEU A 149 -9.41 26.82 -8.85
C LEU A 149 -10.91 26.88 -9.05
N LYS A 150 -11.36 27.17 -10.28
CA LYS A 150 -12.75 27.20 -10.67
C LYS A 150 -12.95 26.25 -11.84
N PHE A 151 -13.73 25.21 -11.63
CA PHE A 151 -13.98 24.22 -12.66
C PHE A 151 -15.47 23.89 -12.75
N THR A 152 -15.87 23.39 -13.91
CA THR A 152 -17.25 22.98 -14.19
C THR A 152 -17.30 21.48 -14.40
N LEU A 153 -18.23 20.81 -13.72
CA LEU A 153 -18.45 19.38 -13.85
C LEU A 153 -19.51 19.14 -14.94
N PRO A 154 -19.15 18.51 -16.07
CA PRO A 154 -20.06 18.32 -17.20
C PRO A 154 -21.15 17.29 -16.93
N GLU A 155 -20.96 16.45 -15.92
CA GLU A 155 -21.87 15.38 -15.51
C GLU A 155 -21.89 15.35 -13.97
N GLY A 156 -23.05 15.00 -13.40
CA GLY A 156 -23.17 14.82 -11.95
C GLY A 156 -22.38 13.59 -11.50
N MET A 157 -21.51 13.75 -10.52
CA MET A 157 -20.82 12.63 -9.89
C MET A 157 -21.79 11.95 -8.90
N GLY A 158 -21.98 10.64 -9.06
CA GLY A 158 -22.72 9.85 -8.08
C GLY A 158 -22.00 9.82 -6.72
N PRO A 159 -22.72 9.77 -5.58
CA PRO A 159 -22.08 9.58 -4.28
C PRO A 159 -21.36 8.22 -4.18
N PRO A 160 -20.24 8.11 -3.42
CA PRO A 160 -19.55 9.18 -2.70
C PRO A 160 -18.61 9.98 -3.60
N VAL A 161 -18.56 11.31 -3.38
CA VAL A 161 -17.55 12.18 -4.01
C VAL A 161 -16.36 12.29 -3.08
N LEU A 162 -15.17 11.93 -3.57
CA LEU A 162 -13.93 11.93 -2.81
C LEU A 162 -12.99 12.99 -3.38
N PHE A 163 -12.31 13.72 -2.48
CA PHE A 163 -11.36 14.77 -2.85
C PHE A 163 -9.98 14.44 -2.27
N TYR A 164 -8.98 14.37 -3.14
CA TYR A 164 -7.60 14.01 -2.78
C TYR A 164 -6.63 15.01 -3.39
N TYR A 165 -5.50 15.22 -2.71
CA TYR A 165 -4.34 15.87 -3.30
C TYR A 165 -3.40 14.79 -3.85
N HIS A 166 -2.70 15.10 -4.95
CA HIS A 166 -1.77 14.18 -5.59
C HIS A 166 -0.36 14.77 -5.60
N LEU A 167 0.61 14.05 -5.03
CA LEU A 167 2.01 14.45 -4.99
C LEU A 167 2.82 13.54 -5.92
N THR A 168 3.46 14.12 -6.93
CA THR A 168 4.44 13.40 -7.77
C THR A 168 5.84 13.56 -7.20
N ASN A 169 6.71 12.57 -7.44
CA ASN A 169 8.12 12.63 -7.05
C ASN A 169 8.36 12.84 -5.54
N PHE A 170 7.37 12.51 -4.71
CA PHE A 170 7.54 12.51 -3.27
C PHE A 170 8.17 11.18 -2.84
N LEU A 171 9.46 11.20 -2.51
CA LEU A 171 10.12 10.06 -1.90
C LEU A 171 9.56 9.89 -0.48
N SER A 172 8.53 9.05 -0.36
CA SER A 172 7.83 8.82 0.90
C SER A 172 8.71 8.13 1.95
N GLU A 173 9.87 7.62 1.57
CA GLU A 173 10.64 6.76 2.47
C GLU A 173 12.16 6.74 2.20
N PRO A 174 12.92 7.77 2.63
CA PRO A 174 14.32 7.57 2.95
C PRO A 174 14.41 6.58 4.11
N SER A 175 15.14 5.47 3.96
CA SER A 175 15.31 4.45 5.00
C SER A 175 15.77 5.01 6.36
N SER A 176 16.39 6.20 6.36
CA SER A 176 16.80 6.97 7.55
C SER A 176 15.62 7.59 8.32
N LEU A 177 14.52 7.97 7.65
CA LEU A 177 13.36 8.64 8.25
C LEU A 177 12.40 7.67 8.97
N ARG A 178 12.37 6.39 8.56
CA ARG A 178 11.63 5.33 9.28
C ARG A 178 12.12 5.13 10.72
N ALA A 179 13.40 5.41 10.99
CA ALA A 179 13.97 5.29 12.33
C ALA A 179 13.55 6.42 13.27
N LEU A 180 13.24 7.61 12.74
CA LEU A 180 12.82 8.78 13.53
C LEU A 180 11.36 8.71 13.99
N PHE A 181 10.50 8.00 13.28
CA PHE A 181 9.11 7.74 13.67
C PHE A 181 8.94 6.43 14.48
N ARG A 182 9.99 5.98 15.17
CA ARG A 182 9.88 4.86 16.11
C ARG A 182 9.26 5.35 17.43
N GLN A 183 7.94 5.19 17.51
CA GLN A 183 7.08 5.19 18.70
C GLN A 183 7.13 6.45 19.60
N ARG A 184 6.43 7.51 19.18
CA ARG A 184 5.60 8.25 20.15
C ARG A 184 4.15 7.86 19.91
N PRO A 185 3.44 7.26 20.89
CA PRO A 185 2.00 7.11 20.76
C PRO A 185 1.38 8.50 20.61
N ALA A 186 0.52 8.67 19.60
CA ALA A 186 -0.30 9.86 19.42
C ALA A 186 -1.35 9.91 20.54
N GLN A 187 -0.91 10.22 21.76
CA GLN A 187 -1.79 10.56 22.86
C GLN A 187 -1.71 12.07 23.05
N GLY A 188 -2.84 12.72 22.80
CA GLY A 188 -3.04 14.16 23.01
C GLY A 188 -2.90 14.53 24.48
N LYS A 189 -1.68 14.72 24.95
CA LYS A 189 -1.37 15.49 26.16
C LYS A 189 -0.62 16.73 25.73
N GLY A 190 -1.31 17.86 25.79
CA GLY A 190 -0.73 19.18 25.57
C GLY A 190 0.44 19.43 26.54
N PRO A 191 1.39 20.30 26.17
CA PRO A 191 2.53 20.60 27.01
C PRO A 191 2.08 21.32 28.29
N LEU A 192 2.36 20.71 29.43
CA LEU A 192 2.29 21.34 30.75
C LEU A 192 3.42 22.38 30.82
N VAL A 193 3.04 23.66 30.74
CA VAL A 193 3.93 24.80 30.95
C VAL A 193 4.35 24.81 32.42
N GLN A 194 5.58 24.39 32.70
CA GLN A 194 6.18 24.56 34.01
C GLN A 194 6.84 25.95 34.04
N ARG A 195 6.12 26.95 34.57
CA ARG A 195 6.71 28.24 34.95
C ARG A 195 7.73 27.96 36.04
N HIS A 196 9.01 28.14 35.72
CA HIS A 196 10.00 28.40 36.76
C HIS A 196 9.91 29.87 37.15
N GLN A 197 9.45 30.10 38.37
CA GLN A 197 9.56 31.35 39.09
C GLN A 197 10.96 31.38 39.70
N GLU A 198 11.87 32.20 39.16
CA GLU A 198 13.09 32.58 39.89
C GLU A 198 12.77 33.76 40.80
N ARG A 199 13.21 33.63 42.05
CA ARG A 199 13.32 34.68 43.06
C ARG A 199 14.81 34.77 43.40
#